data_AF-A0A1E8EZL7-F1
#
_entry.id   AF-A0A1E8EZL7-F1
#
_cell.length_a   1.000
_cell.length_b   1.000
_cell.length_c   1.000
_cell.angle_alpha   90.00
_cell.angle_beta   90.00
_cell.angle_gamma   90.00
#
_symmetry.space_group_name_H-M   'P 1'
#
loop_
_entity.id
_entity.type
_entity.pdbx_description
1 polymer ?
#
loop_
_entity_poly.entity_id
_entity_poly.type
_entity_poly.pdbx_seq_one_letter_code
_entity_poly.pdbx_strand_id
1 'polypeptide(L)'
;MELVKKEKSNSFFNERVFSLKSYIMYRETDLTKKNIKRFKELNSKYNKYINNLKHWYIPKNLKCDYDLIIRLLKEAKKNIQYIENSDFKNILKVYYNNDFAYKEITYLYLKCKNNLKEIVSIKKQLDNHIICIADNTDINLLKNDIDKLINKFNNFNNKLVKLWINFDKSIVKYCRVDFQNVDSIEKAYIIKNYIKARNTFENIKVNWNNVMLKYNGPKIRIDSNMNLMYMESLIKKLGVIVNYNSIYKSNIFKHLRKVRIGKKINWYNSNSYDYLIKCVYSIKYLEEYKNLKAYIQVLKKISISC
;
A
#
# COMPACT_ATOMS: atom_id res chain seq x y z
N MET A 1 35.12 -21.00 65.16
CA MET A 1 34.12 -20.06 64.54
C MET A 1 34.04 -20.18 63.02
N GLU A 2 35.02 -20.77 62.31
CA GLU A 2 35.01 -20.93 60.84
C GLU A 2 34.21 -22.15 60.32
N LEU A 3 34.11 -23.24 61.08
CA LEU A 3 33.34 -24.44 60.69
C LEU A 3 31.83 -24.16 60.58
N VAL A 4 31.27 -23.36 61.50
CA VAL A 4 29.84 -22.98 61.50
C VAL A 4 29.49 -22.03 60.34
N LYS A 5 30.46 -21.25 59.82
CA LYS A 5 30.26 -20.39 58.64
C LYS A 5 30.26 -21.19 57.33
N LYS A 6 31.06 -22.25 57.23
CA LYS A 6 31.14 -23.15 56.05
C LYS A 6 29.90 -24.04 55.91
N GLU A 7 29.34 -24.51 57.02
CA GLU A 7 28.09 -25.30 57.01
C GLU A 7 26.87 -24.44 56.68
N LYS A 8 26.78 -23.21 57.21
CA LYS A 8 25.71 -22.27 56.85
C LYS A 8 25.77 -21.79 55.40
N SER A 9 26.97 -21.65 54.81
CA SER A 9 27.09 -21.32 53.38
C SER A 9 26.72 -22.50 52.48
N ASN A 10 27.04 -23.73 52.88
CA ASN A 10 26.65 -24.95 52.15
C ASN A 10 25.14 -25.26 52.27
N SER A 11 24.49 -24.98 53.40
CA SER A 11 23.04 -25.17 53.54
C SER A 11 22.26 -24.17 52.67
N PHE A 12 22.68 -22.89 52.64
CA PHE A 12 22.07 -21.85 51.82
C PHE A 12 22.24 -22.10 50.31
N PHE A 13 23.39 -22.64 49.89
CA PHE A 13 23.65 -22.99 48.50
C PHE A 13 22.84 -24.23 48.08
N ASN A 14 22.75 -25.24 48.94
CA ASN A 14 21.94 -26.43 48.70
C ASN A 14 20.44 -26.12 48.65
N GLU A 15 19.91 -25.26 49.53
CA GLU A 15 18.50 -24.84 49.48
C GLU A 15 18.16 -24.07 48.19
N ARG A 16 19.05 -23.19 47.72
CA ARG A 16 18.87 -22.47 46.44
C ARG A 16 18.96 -23.39 45.22
N VAL A 17 19.85 -24.39 45.24
CA VAL A 17 19.96 -25.39 44.17
C VAL A 17 18.73 -26.32 44.18
N PHE A 18 18.22 -26.70 45.36
CA PHE A 18 16.99 -27.47 45.51
C PHE A 18 15.76 -26.68 45.06
N SER A 19 15.68 -25.38 45.35
CA SER A 19 14.60 -24.51 44.91
C SER A 19 14.62 -24.26 43.40
N LEU A 20 15.81 -24.15 42.79
CA LEU A 20 15.94 -24.07 41.33
C LEU A 20 15.61 -25.39 40.63
N LYS A 21 16.11 -26.53 41.15
CA LYS A 21 15.77 -27.86 40.60
C LYS A 21 14.27 -28.14 40.68
N SER A 22 13.64 -27.87 41.81
CA SER A 22 12.19 -28.02 41.98
C SER A 22 11.39 -27.03 41.13
N TYR A 23 11.86 -25.80 40.94
CA TYR A 23 11.26 -24.84 40.00
C TYR A 23 11.39 -25.26 38.52
N ILE A 24 12.53 -25.84 38.14
CA ILE A 24 12.77 -26.41 36.80
C ILE A 24 11.86 -27.62 36.58
N MET A 25 11.79 -28.55 37.53
CA MET A 25 10.88 -29.71 37.50
C MET A 25 9.40 -29.26 37.44
N TYR A 26 9.02 -28.25 38.23
CA TYR A 26 7.67 -27.69 38.23
C TYR A 26 7.35 -27.03 36.88
N ARG A 27 8.23 -26.19 36.33
CA ARG A 27 8.07 -25.59 34.99
C ARG A 27 7.99 -26.64 33.88
N GLU A 28 8.79 -27.70 33.97
CA GLU A 28 8.74 -28.82 33.04
C GLU A 28 7.39 -29.54 33.12
N THR A 29 6.86 -29.79 34.32
CA THR A 29 5.52 -30.38 34.48
C THR A 29 4.39 -29.48 33.96
N ASP A 30 4.46 -28.16 34.17
CA ASP A 30 3.47 -27.20 33.65
C ASP A 30 3.53 -27.06 32.12
N LEU A 31 4.72 -27.04 31.55
CA LEU A 31 4.92 -27.03 30.10
C LEU A 31 4.39 -28.33 29.47
N THR A 32 4.67 -29.49 30.09
CA THR A 32 4.13 -30.78 29.65
C THR A 32 2.61 -30.80 29.71
N LYS A 33 2.00 -30.35 30.81
CA LYS A 33 0.53 -30.24 30.94
C LYS A 33 -0.07 -29.34 29.85
N LYS A 34 0.54 -28.17 29.60
CA LYS A 34 0.12 -27.26 28.51
C LYS A 34 0.22 -27.91 27.14
N ASN A 35 1.33 -28.59 26.85
CA ASN A 35 1.54 -29.29 25.58
C ASN A 35 0.54 -30.43 25.37
N ILE A 36 0.24 -31.21 26.42
CA ILE A 36 -0.77 -32.28 26.36
C ILE A 36 -2.17 -31.70 26.14
N LYS A 37 -2.55 -30.63 26.85
CA LYS A 37 -3.84 -29.95 26.66
C LYS A 37 -3.97 -29.44 25.23
N ARG A 38 -2.95 -28.72 24.74
CA ARG A 38 -2.91 -28.18 23.39
C ARG A 38 -2.96 -29.28 22.34
N PHE A 39 -2.26 -30.39 22.55
CA PHE A 39 -2.33 -31.56 21.67
C PHE A 39 -3.74 -32.12 21.58
N LYS A 40 -4.44 -32.31 22.71
CA LYS A 40 -5.83 -32.78 22.73
C LYS A 40 -6.77 -31.84 21.98
N GLU A 41 -6.61 -30.53 22.15
CA GLU A 41 -7.37 -29.50 21.42
C GLU A 41 -7.14 -29.55 19.91
N LEU A 42 -5.90 -29.74 19.47
CA LEU A 42 -5.57 -29.86 18.05
C LEU A 42 -6.04 -31.19 17.48
N ASN A 43 -5.95 -32.28 18.24
CA ASN A 43 -6.39 -33.61 17.85
C ASN A 43 -7.90 -33.65 17.57
N SER A 44 -8.72 -33.03 18.42
CA SER A 44 -10.18 -32.98 18.21
C SER A 44 -10.59 -32.21 16.95
N LYS A 45 -9.73 -31.31 16.45
CA LYS A 45 -9.95 -30.52 15.23
C LYS A 45 -9.15 -31.04 14.02
N TYR A 46 -8.38 -32.11 14.17
CA TYR A 46 -7.44 -32.59 13.15
C TYR A 46 -8.12 -32.85 11.80
N ASN A 47 -9.22 -33.60 11.79
CA ASN A 47 -9.98 -33.91 10.57
C ASN A 47 -10.53 -32.66 9.88
N LYS A 48 -10.96 -31.66 10.67
CA LYS A 48 -11.40 -30.35 10.14
C LYS A 48 -10.26 -29.61 9.45
N TYR A 49 -9.06 -29.62 10.02
CA TYR A 49 -7.89 -28.97 9.41
C TYR A 49 -7.45 -29.67 8.12
N ILE A 50 -7.43 -31.01 8.11
CA ILE A 50 -7.14 -31.78 6.89
C ILE A 50 -8.18 -31.48 5.80
N ASN A 51 -9.47 -31.47 6.15
CA ASN A 51 -10.53 -31.20 5.18
C ASN A 51 -10.47 -29.77 4.60
N ASN A 52 -10.09 -28.76 5.40
CA ASN A 52 -9.87 -27.40 4.88
C ASN A 52 -8.77 -27.33 3.80
N LEU A 53 -7.82 -28.26 3.86
CA LEU A 53 -6.68 -28.35 2.96
C LEU A 53 -6.92 -29.35 1.82
N LYS A 54 -8.16 -29.79 1.62
CA LYS A 54 -8.53 -30.59 0.46
C LYS A 54 -8.09 -29.86 -0.82
N HIS A 55 -7.37 -30.56 -1.69
CA HIS A 55 -6.76 -30.03 -2.91
C HIS A 55 -5.55 -29.10 -2.72
N TRP A 56 -5.00 -28.97 -1.51
CA TRP A 56 -3.72 -28.28 -1.29
C TRP A 56 -2.58 -29.29 -1.31
N TYR A 57 -1.49 -28.91 -1.98
CA TYR A 57 -0.23 -29.63 -1.87
C TYR A 57 0.67 -28.93 -0.85
N ILE A 58 1.03 -29.65 0.21
CA ILE A 58 1.89 -29.15 1.29
C ILE A 58 3.15 -30.03 1.35
N PRO A 59 4.33 -29.47 1.06
CA PRO A 59 5.59 -30.20 1.18
C PRO A 59 5.85 -30.69 2.61
N LYS A 60 6.51 -31.84 2.76
CA LYS A 60 6.84 -32.41 4.09
C LYS A 60 7.73 -31.50 4.94
N ASN A 61 8.67 -30.77 4.32
CA ASN A 61 9.64 -29.90 5.00
C ASN A 61 9.30 -28.41 4.77
N LEU A 62 8.04 -28.04 5.01
CA LEU A 62 7.61 -26.66 4.84
C LEU A 62 8.17 -25.79 5.97
N LYS A 63 9.05 -24.84 5.63
CA LYS A 63 9.40 -23.73 6.52
C LYS A 63 8.70 -22.49 6.01
N CYS A 64 7.60 -22.09 6.63
CA CYS A 64 6.86 -20.88 6.26
C CYS A 64 6.60 -20.04 7.50
N ASP A 65 6.72 -18.73 7.36
CA ASP A 65 6.23 -17.78 8.35
C ASP A 65 4.71 -17.63 8.16
N TYR A 66 3.94 -18.46 8.85
CA TYR A 66 2.49 -18.47 8.74
C TYR A 66 1.86 -17.16 9.20
N ASP A 67 2.43 -16.51 10.22
CA ASP A 67 1.88 -15.27 10.77
C ASP A 67 2.07 -14.11 9.80
N LEU A 68 3.22 -14.06 9.12
CA LEU A 68 3.44 -13.14 8.00
C LEU A 68 2.45 -13.38 6.86
N ILE A 69 2.24 -14.63 6.43
CA ILE A 69 1.30 -14.95 5.35
C ILE A 69 -0.13 -14.55 5.74
N ILE A 70 -0.56 -14.86 6.96
CA ILE A 70 -1.88 -14.47 7.47
C ILE A 70 -2.03 -12.95 7.48
N ARG A 71 -1.00 -12.20 7.91
CA ARG A 71 -1.01 -10.74 7.88
C ARG A 71 -1.17 -10.21 6.45
N LEU A 72 -0.38 -10.73 5.51
CA LEU A 72 -0.48 -10.35 4.08
C LEU A 72 -1.86 -10.65 3.50
N LEU A 73 -2.44 -11.81 3.81
CA LEU A 73 -3.79 -12.18 3.36
C LEU A 73 -4.87 -11.27 3.94
N LYS A 74 -4.77 -10.92 5.23
CA LYS A 74 -5.71 -9.97 5.87
C LYS A 74 -5.59 -8.58 5.27
N GLU A 75 -4.38 -8.11 4.98
CA GLU A 75 -4.15 -6.83 4.34
C GLU A 75 -4.71 -6.80 2.91
N ALA A 76 -4.45 -7.85 2.11
CA ALA A 76 -5.00 -8.01 0.78
C ALA A 76 -6.54 -8.01 0.81
N LYS A 77 -7.15 -8.77 1.74
CA LYS A 77 -8.59 -8.78 1.98
C LYS A 77 -9.13 -7.37 2.24
N LYS A 78 -8.52 -6.64 3.18
CA LYS A 78 -8.97 -5.28 3.54
C LYS A 78 -8.94 -4.35 2.33
N ASN A 79 -7.87 -4.40 1.54
CA ASN A 79 -7.71 -3.53 0.37
C ASN A 79 -8.69 -3.87 -0.75
N ILE A 80 -8.92 -5.16 -1.05
CA ILE A 80 -9.90 -5.52 -2.08
C ILE A 80 -11.32 -5.19 -1.63
N GLN A 81 -11.66 -5.40 -0.35
CA GLN A 81 -12.97 -5.01 0.20
C GLN A 81 -13.21 -3.51 0.12
N TYR A 82 -12.18 -2.70 0.40
CA TYR A 82 -12.26 -1.26 0.27
C TYR A 82 -12.61 -0.83 -1.17
N ILE A 83 -12.05 -1.51 -2.18
CA ILE A 83 -12.37 -1.24 -3.58
C ILE A 83 -13.76 -1.78 -3.96
N GLU A 84 -14.09 -3.01 -3.56
CA GLU A 84 -15.39 -3.65 -3.81
C GLU A 84 -16.58 -2.84 -3.27
N ASN A 85 -16.38 -2.15 -2.14
CA ASN A 85 -17.38 -1.31 -1.50
C ASN A 85 -17.33 0.18 -1.93
N SER A 86 -16.63 0.47 -3.04
CA SER A 86 -16.48 1.83 -3.57
C SER A 86 -16.96 1.93 -5.02
N ASP A 87 -17.02 3.15 -5.54
CA ASP A 87 -17.34 3.43 -6.94
C ASP A 87 -16.36 2.79 -7.95
N PHE A 88 -15.23 2.26 -7.48
CA PHE A 88 -14.26 1.52 -8.29
C PHE A 88 -14.60 0.03 -8.46
N LYS A 89 -15.69 -0.48 -7.87
CA LYS A 89 -16.08 -1.90 -7.99
C LYS A 89 -16.18 -2.36 -9.45
N ASN A 90 -16.79 -1.56 -10.32
CA ASN A 90 -16.90 -1.87 -11.75
C ASN A 90 -15.54 -1.88 -12.44
N ILE A 91 -14.69 -0.90 -12.12
CA ILE A 91 -13.33 -0.81 -12.63
C ILE A 91 -12.53 -2.06 -12.25
N LEU A 92 -12.59 -2.50 -10.98
CA LEU A 92 -11.94 -3.72 -10.53
C LEU A 92 -12.40 -4.94 -11.34
N LYS A 93 -13.71 -5.09 -11.54
CA LYS A 93 -14.28 -6.21 -12.29
C LYS A 93 -13.83 -6.21 -13.74
N VAL A 94 -13.90 -5.08 -14.43
CA VAL A 94 -13.56 -5.02 -15.86
C VAL A 94 -12.05 -5.14 -16.06
N TYR A 95 -11.24 -4.51 -15.21
CA TYR A 95 -9.77 -4.54 -15.30
C TYR A 95 -9.19 -5.95 -15.34
N TYR A 96 -9.77 -6.88 -14.57
CA TYR A 96 -9.28 -8.26 -14.48
C TYR A 96 -9.97 -9.26 -15.40
N ASN A 97 -10.97 -8.83 -16.17
CA ASN A 97 -11.74 -9.70 -17.07
C ASN A 97 -11.73 -9.23 -18.53
N ASN A 98 -11.10 -8.10 -18.85
CA ASN A 98 -11.05 -7.54 -20.20
C ASN A 98 -9.66 -6.98 -20.51
N ASP A 99 -9.00 -7.52 -21.53
CA ASP A 99 -7.62 -7.16 -21.89
C ASP A 99 -7.50 -5.72 -22.44
N PHE A 100 -8.52 -5.24 -23.14
CA PHE A 100 -8.54 -3.87 -23.64
C PHE A 100 -8.65 -2.87 -22.48
N ALA A 101 -9.58 -3.13 -21.56
CA ALA A 101 -9.74 -2.32 -20.35
C ALA A 101 -8.48 -2.38 -19.46
N TYR A 102 -7.85 -3.54 -19.32
CA TYR A 102 -6.58 -3.69 -18.62
C TYR A 102 -5.52 -2.72 -19.17
N LYS A 103 -5.34 -2.68 -20.49
CA LYS A 103 -4.38 -1.79 -21.16
C LYS A 103 -4.74 -0.32 -20.98
N GLU A 104 -5.99 0.06 -21.26
CA GLU A 104 -6.45 1.45 -21.20
C GLU A 104 -6.40 2.02 -19.78
N ILE A 105 -6.86 1.26 -18.78
CA ILE A 105 -6.83 1.67 -17.37
C ILE A 105 -5.39 1.74 -16.84
N THR A 106 -4.52 0.80 -17.23
CA THR A 106 -3.10 0.83 -16.84
C THR A 106 -2.42 2.08 -17.43
N TYR A 107 -2.68 2.37 -18.71
CA TYR A 107 -2.16 3.58 -19.36
C TYR A 107 -2.68 4.85 -18.66
N LEU A 108 -3.98 4.92 -18.36
CA LEU A 108 -4.57 6.03 -17.61
C LEU A 108 -3.85 6.22 -16.26
N TYR A 109 -3.70 5.15 -15.46
CA TYR A 109 -3.03 5.21 -14.17
C TYR A 109 -1.62 5.78 -14.27
N LEU A 110 -0.81 5.27 -15.21
CA LEU A 110 0.57 5.74 -15.42
C LEU A 110 0.61 7.20 -15.84
N LYS A 111 -0.24 7.60 -16.80
CA LYS A 111 -0.32 8.98 -17.28
C LYS A 111 -0.75 9.94 -16.18
N CYS A 112 -1.82 9.62 -15.45
CA CYS A 112 -2.30 10.45 -14.33
C CYS A 112 -1.25 10.54 -13.22
N LYS A 113 -0.57 9.44 -12.88
CA LYS A 113 0.51 9.43 -11.88
C LYS A 113 1.68 10.33 -12.28
N ASN A 114 2.11 10.31 -13.55
CA ASN A 114 3.20 11.14 -14.04
C ASN A 114 2.80 12.63 -14.08
N ASN A 115 1.61 12.93 -14.61
CA ASN A 115 1.08 14.29 -14.65
C ASN A 115 0.91 14.88 -13.24
N LEU A 116 0.46 14.07 -12.27
CA LEU A 116 0.33 14.51 -10.88
C LEU A 116 1.70 14.86 -10.27
N LYS A 117 2.73 14.05 -10.54
CA LYS A 117 4.11 14.35 -10.11
C LYS A 117 4.62 15.65 -10.71
N GLU A 118 4.37 15.88 -11.99
CA GLU A 118 4.73 17.13 -12.67
C GLU A 118 4.05 18.33 -12.01
N ILE A 119 2.73 18.24 -11.75
CA ILE A 119 1.99 19.29 -11.06
C ILE A 119 2.58 19.58 -9.67
N VAL A 120 2.88 18.53 -8.89
CA VAL A 120 3.49 18.68 -7.55
C VAL A 120 4.86 19.34 -7.65
N SER A 121 5.68 18.97 -8.64
CA SER A 121 6.97 19.61 -8.87
C SER A 121 6.83 21.09 -9.21
N ILE A 122 5.87 21.45 -10.06
CA ILE A 122 5.60 22.83 -10.42
C ILE A 122 5.09 23.60 -9.20
N LYS A 123 4.16 23.04 -8.42
CA LYS A 123 3.64 23.71 -7.22
C LYS A 123 4.74 24.04 -6.22
N LYS A 124 5.69 23.14 -5.97
CA LYS A 124 6.86 23.42 -5.12
C LYS A 124 7.67 24.63 -5.58
N GLN A 125 7.75 24.89 -6.88
CA GLN A 125 8.42 26.07 -7.42
C GLN A 125 7.59 27.35 -7.26
N LEU A 126 6.28 27.22 -7.13
CA LEU A 126 5.32 28.32 -6.98
C LEU A 126 4.96 28.61 -5.51
N ASP A 127 5.31 27.74 -4.56
CA ASP A 127 4.86 27.82 -3.15
C ASP A 127 5.23 29.15 -2.46
N ASN A 128 6.29 29.83 -2.92
CA ASN A 128 6.74 31.12 -2.39
C ASN A 128 6.13 32.32 -3.11
N HIS A 129 5.21 32.11 -4.06
CA HIS A 129 4.66 33.17 -4.90
C HIS A 129 3.14 33.24 -4.83
N ILE A 130 2.62 34.45 -4.71
CA ILE A 130 1.18 34.72 -4.80
C ILE A 130 0.85 35.07 -6.25
N ILE A 131 0.01 34.25 -6.87
CA ILE A 131 -0.37 34.40 -8.28
C ILE A 131 -1.82 34.84 -8.37
N CYS A 132 -2.05 36.02 -8.92
CA CYS A 132 -3.40 36.55 -9.15
C CYS A 132 -3.66 36.58 -10.65
N ILE A 133 -4.73 35.95 -11.11
CA ILE A 133 -5.21 36.03 -12.49
C ILE A 133 -6.67 36.49 -12.43
N ALA A 134 -7.05 37.46 -13.25
CA ALA A 134 -8.42 37.99 -13.27
C ALA A 134 -9.42 36.86 -13.61
N ASP A 135 -10.54 36.86 -12.88
CA ASP A 135 -11.66 35.95 -13.16
C ASP A 135 -12.14 36.17 -14.60
N ASN A 136 -12.40 35.07 -15.32
CA ASN A 136 -12.73 35.02 -16.75
C ASN A 136 -11.58 35.21 -17.75
N THR A 137 -10.32 35.23 -17.30
CA THR A 137 -9.18 35.22 -18.24
C THR A 137 -9.14 33.90 -19.04
N ASP A 138 -9.12 33.99 -20.38
CA ASP A 138 -8.86 32.83 -21.24
C ASP A 138 -7.40 32.38 -21.06
N ILE A 139 -7.23 31.18 -20.49
CA ILE A 139 -5.92 30.60 -20.17
C ILE A 139 -5.10 30.31 -21.42
N ASN A 140 -5.73 30.00 -22.57
CA ASN A 140 -5.02 29.76 -23.82
C ASN A 140 -4.48 31.06 -24.40
N LEU A 141 -5.28 32.13 -24.38
CA LEU A 141 -4.82 33.46 -24.77
C LEU A 141 -3.69 33.93 -23.86
N LEU A 142 -3.87 33.85 -22.55
CA LEU A 142 -2.85 34.21 -21.57
C LEU A 142 -1.55 33.42 -21.78
N LYS A 143 -1.63 32.12 -22.11
CA LYS A 143 -0.45 31.30 -22.41
C LYS A 143 0.33 31.86 -23.59
N ASN A 144 -0.36 32.14 -24.70
CA ASN A 144 0.27 32.65 -25.93
C ASN A 144 0.93 34.00 -25.68
N ASP A 145 0.27 34.84 -24.90
CA ASP A 145 0.75 36.17 -24.54
C ASP A 145 2.00 36.09 -23.64
N ILE A 146 1.99 35.24 -22.63
CA ILE A 146 3.17 35.00 -21.78
C ILE A 146 4.34 34.41 -22.58
N ASP A 147 4.07 33.49 -23.52
CA ASP A 147 5.12 32.94 -24.39
C ASP A 147 5.73 34.03 -25.30
N LYS A 148 4.92 34.94 -25.87
CA LYS A 148 5.41 36.12 -26.60
C LYS A 148 6.26 37.02 -25.70
N LEU A 149 5.82 37.26 -24.46
CA LEU A 149 6.52 38.09 -23.50
C LEU A 149 7.89 37.51 -23.15
N ILE A 150 7.97 36.21 -22.88
CA ILE A 150 9.23 35.51 -22.62
C ILE A 150 10.17 35.60 -23.82
N ASN A 151 9.66 35.38 -25.04
CA ASN A 151 10.47 35.54 -26.26
C ASN A 151 11.03 36.95 -26.40
N LYS A 152 10.29 37.99 -25.98
CA LYS A 152 10.79 39.36 -25.98
C LYS A 152 11.90 39.58 -24.94
N PHE A 153 11.74 39.05 -23.73
CA PHE A 153 12.81 39.08 -22.72
C PHE A 153 14.08 38.37 -23.19
N ASN A 154 13.96 37.30 -23.97
CA ASN A 154 15.11 36.58 -24.51
C ASN A 154 15.81 37.33 -25.67
N ASN A 155 15.07 38.13 -26.43
CA ASN A 155 15.58 38.78 -27.65
C ASN A 155 15.97 40.25 -27.47
N PHE A 156 15.49 40.91 -26.41
CA PHE A 156 15.71 42.34 -26.19
C PHE A 156 16.21 42.63 -24.77
N ASN A 157 16.95 43.73 -24.60
CA ASN A 157 17.33 44.22 -23.29
C ASN A 157 16.10 44.53 -22.42
N ASN A 158 16.20 44.24 -21.12
CA ASN A 158 15.10 44.41 -20.15
C ASN A 158 14.42 45.78 -20.19
N LYS A 159 15.16 46.87 -20.42
CA LYS A 159 14.60 48.24 -20.54
C LYS A 159 13.64 48.38 -21.72
N LEU A 160 13.98 47.80 -22.88
CA LEU A 160 13.14 47.85 -24.08
C LEU A 160 11.87 47.01 -23.91
N VAL A 161 11.98 45.87 -23.22
CA VAL A 161 10.83 45.03 -22.91
C VAL A 161 9.89 45.74 -21.93
N LYS A 162 10.40 46.40 -20.89
CA LYS A 162 9.59 47.20 -19.97
C LYS A 162 8.86 48.35 -20.67
N LEU A 163 9.51 49.03 -21.61
CA LEU A 163 8.86 50.05 -22.44
C LEU A 163 7.74 49.42 -23.27
N TRP A 164 8.02 48.29 -23.94
CA TRP A 164 7.02 47.59 -24.74
C TRP A 164 5.81 47.12 -23.91
N ILE A 165 6.03 46.56 -22.72
CA ILE A 165 5.00 46.20 -21.73
C ILE A 165 4.11 47.40 -21.38
N ASN A 166 4.70 48.60 -21.24
CA ASN A 166 3.94 49.81 -20.94
C ASN A 166 3.08 50.28 -22.12
N PHE A 167 3.51 50.02 -23.36
CA PHE A 167 2.74 50.32 -24.57
C PHE A 167 1.67 49.25 -24.86
N ASP A 168 1.97 47.97 -24.64
CA ASP A 168 1.05 46.86 -24.83
C ASP A 168 0.34 46.49 -23.51
N LYS A 169 -0.75 47.21 -23.24
CA LYS A 169 -1.57 47.09 -22.02
C LYS A 169 -2.28 45.73 -21.86
N SER A 170 -2.12 44.78 -22.79
CA SER A 170 -2.93 43.56 -22.86
C SER A 170 -2.54 42.50 -21.83
N ILE A 171 -1.25 42.21 -21.61
CA ILE A 171 -0.82 41.04 -20.80
C ILE A 171 -0.72 41.37 -19.31
N VAL A 172 -0.35 42.61 -19.01
CA VAL A 172 0.02 43.11 -17.67
C VAL A 172 -1.19 43.33 -16.77
N LYS A 173 -2.37 43.56 -17.36
CA LYS A 173 -3.58 43.88 -16.61
C LYS A 173 -4.25 42.67 -15.97
N TYR A 174 -4.08 41.49 -16.54
CA TYR A 174 -4.84 40.29 -16.15
C TYR A 174 -4.09 39.35 -15.23
N CYS A 175 -2.79 39.57 -15.00
CA CYS A 175 -2.00 38.71 -14.12
C CYS A 175 -1.00 39.49 -13.27
N ARG A 176 -0.86 39.08 -12.01
CA ARG A 176 0.12 39.61 -11.04
C ARG A 176 0.83 38.47 -10.34
N VAL A 177 2.09 38.72 -10.00
CA VAL A 177 2.93 37.85 -9.15
C VAL A 177 3.38 38.68 -7.96
N ASP A 178 3.13 38.18 -6.74
CA ASP A 178 3.44 38.85 -5.48
C ASP A 178 2.85 40.27 -5.43
N PHE A 179 1.60 40.38 -5.88
CA PHE A 179 0.83 41.63 -6.02
C PHE A 179 1.40 42.65 -7.01
N GLN A 180 2.46 42.30 -7.75
CA GLN A 180 3.10 43.16 -8.74
C GLN A 180 2.80 42.72 -10.16
N ASN A 181 2.86 43.68 -11.08
CA ASN A 181 2.78 43.43 -12.51
C ASN A 181 3.93 42.52 -12.98
N VAL A 182 3.67 41.75 -14.05
CA VAL A 182 4.66 40.91 -14.70
C VAL A 182 5.61 41.77 -15.54
N ASP A 183 6.69 42.23 -14.91
CA ASP A 183 7.67 43.15 -15.51
C ASP A 183 9.08 42.55 -15.64
N SER A 184 9.24 41.27 -15.31
CA SER A 184 10.50 40.52 -15.42
C SER A 184 10.29 39.14 -16.05
N ILE A 185 11.37 38.60 -16.60
CA ILE A 185 11.39 37.25 -17.17
C ILE A 185 11.04 36.18 -16.12
N GLU A 186 11.52 36.35 -14.88
CA GLU A 186 11.25 35.45 -13.75
C GLU A 186 9.75 35.40 -13.45
N LYS A 187 9.09 36.56 -13.33
CA LYS A 187 7.63 36.64 -13.12
C LYS A 187 6.86 36.03 -14.29
N ALA A 188 7.33 36.21 -15.52
CA ALA A 188 6.71 35.59 -16.69
C ALA A 188 6.80 34.05 -16.63
N TYR A 189 7.94 33.50 -16.19
CA TYR A 189 8.10 32.06 -15.96
C TYR A 189 7.22 31.53 -14.84
N ILE A 190 7.01 32.30 -13.76
CA ILE A 190 6.07 31.94 -12.68
C ILE A 190 4.64 31.76 -13.23
N ILE A 191 4.16 32.72 -14.03
CA ILE A 191 2.84 32.61 -14.69
C ILE A 191 2.80 31.43 -15.66
N LYS A 192 3.84 31.23 -16.47
CA LYS A 192 3.94 30.09 -17.40
C LYS A 192 3.84 28.75 -16.68
N ASN A 193 4.53 28.60 -15.56
CA ASN A 193 4.49 27.41 -14.72
C ASN A 193 3.09 27.19 -14.13
N TYR A 194 2.45 28.25 -13.63
CA TYR A 194 1.07 28.16 -13.14
C TYR A 194 0.09 27.68 -14.23
N ILE A 195 0.14 28.28 -15.42
CA ILE A 195 -0.68 27.89 -16.57
C ILE A 195 -0.42 26.42 -16.93
N LYS A 196 0.85 26.01 -16.94
CA LYS A 196 1.24 24.62 -17.21
C LYS A 196 0.60 23.66 -16.21
N ALA A 197 0.69 23.95 -14.90
CA ALA A 197 0.08 23.11 -13.88
C ALA A 197 -1.44 23.00 -14.02
N ARG A 198 -2.12 24.13 -14.33
CA ARG A 198 -3.56 24.15 -14.59
C ARG A 198 -3.94 23.30 -15.81
N ASN A 199 -3.26 23.49 -16.94
CA ASN A 199 -3.53 22.74 -18.17
C ASN A 199 -3.24 21.24 -17.98
N THR A 200 -2.17 20.88 -17.27
CA THR A 200 -1.87 19.48 -16.94
C THR A 200 -2.99 18.88 -16.08
N PHE A 201 -3.56 19.63 -15.12
CA PHE A 201 -4.69 19.17 -14.31
C PHE A 201 -5.97 18.95 -15.14
N GLU A 202 -6.31 19.90 -16.02
CA GLU A 202 -7.44 19.75 -16.95
C GLU A 202 -7.27 18.51 -17.84
N ASN A 203 -6.06 18.28 -18.36
CA ASN A 203 -5.73 17.08 -19.12
C ASN A 203 -5.93 15.80 -18.29
N ILE A 204 -5.57 15.79 -16.99
CA ILE A 204 -5.87 14.64 -16.12
C ILE A 204 -7.38 14.44 -16.03
N LYS A 205 -8.17 15.50 -15.77
CA LYS A 205 -9.64 15.39 -15.65
C LYS A 205 -10.28 14.82 -16.91
N VAL A 206 -9.92 15.35 -18.08
CA VAL A 206 -10.46 14.90 -19.38
C VAL A 206 -10.11 13.44 -19.63
N ASN A 207 -8.83 13.06 -19.51
CA ASN A 207 -8.41 11.67 -19.72
C ASN A 207 -9.11 10.72 -18.74
N TRP A 208 -9.20 11.11 -17.47
CA TRP A 208 -9.88 10.34 -16.43
C TRP A 208 -11.35 10.13 -16.76
N ASN A 209 -12.09 11.20 -17.03
CA ASN A 209 -13.52 11.12 -17.31
C ASN A 209 -13.81 10.31 -18.58
N ASN A 210 -13.01 10.46 -19.63
CA ASN A 210 -13.16 9.71 -20.87
C ASN A 210 -13.03 8.20 -20.65
N VAL A 211 -12.08 7.76 -19.84
CA VAL A 211 -11.87 6.33 -19.55
C VAL A 211 -12.90 5.83 -18.53
N MET A 212 -13.12 6.57 -17.44
CA MET A 212 -14.05 6.14 -16.39
C MET A 212 -15.49 6.08 -16.87
N LEU A 213 -15.90 6.96 -17.78
CA LEU A 213 -17.22 6.90 -18.41
C LEU A 213 -17.44 5.56 -19.14
N LYS A 214 -16.45 5.08 -19.91
CA LYS A 214 -16.55 3.83 -20.68
C LYS A 214 -16.77 2.60 -19.78
N TYR A 215 -16.22 2.62 -18.58
CA TYR A 215 -16.20 1.47 -17.68
C TYR A 215 -17.08 1.67 -16.43
N ASN A 216 -18.00 2.64 -16.47
CA ASN A 216 -18.91 2.96 -15.35
C ASN A 216 -18.16 3.18 -14.02
N GLY A 217 -17.07 3.93 -14.08
CA GLY A 217 -16.26 4.36 -12.94
C GLY A 217 -16.56 5.78 -12.46
N PRO A 218 -15.87 6.23 -11.41
CA PRO A 218 -16.09 7.54 -10.80
C PRO A 218 -15.63 8.68 -11.72
N LYS A 219 -16.45 9.71 -11.83
CA LYS A 219 -16.17 10.92 -12.63
C LYS A 219 -15.73 12.08 -11.74
N ILE A 220 -14.98 12.99 -12.32
CA ILE A 220 -14.59 14.26 -11.71
C ILE A 220 -15.50 15.34 -12.31
N ARG A 221 -16.08 16.20 -11.46
CA ARG A 221 -16.88 17.34 -11.93
C ARG A 221 -16.00 18.28 -12.75
N ILE A 222 -16.50 18.69 -13.91
CA ILE A 222 -15.77 19.54 -14.86
C ILE A 222 -15.43 20.89 -14.21
N ASP A 223 -16.39 21.46 -13.46
CA ASP A 223 -16.29 22.78 -12.82
C ASP A 223 -15.60 22.75 -11.45
N SER A 224 -15.06 21.59 -11.04
CA SER A 224 -14.32 21.53 -9.78
C SER A 224 -12.99 22.26 -9.90
N ASN A 225 -12.74 23.15 -8.94
CA ASN A 225 -11.44 23.76 -8.71
C ASN A 225 -10.35 22.69 -8.57
N MET A 226 -9.08 23.09 -8.80
CA MET A 226 -7.89 22.23 -8.79
C MET A 226 -7.65 21.53 -7.42
N ASN A 227 -8.44 20.51 -7.12
CA ASN A 227 -8.35 19.73 -5.88
C ASN A 227 -7.40 18.55 -6.07
N LEU A 228 -6.11 18.80 -5.87
CA LEU A 228 -5.08 17.78 -6.03
C LEU A 228 -5.19 16.64 -5.02
N MET A 229 -5.66 16.91 -3.80
CA MET A 229 -5.85 15.86 -2.79
C MET A 229 -6.90 14.86 -3.23
N TYR A 230 -8.04 15.34 -3.75
CA TYR A 230 -9.08 14.48 -4.30
C TYR A 230 -8.55 13.65 -5.48
N MET A 231 -7.84 14.28 -6.43
CA MET A 231 -7.25 13.59 -7.57
C MET A 231 -6.23 12.52 -7.16
N GLU A 232 -5.36 12.85 -6.21
CA GLU A 232 -4.40 11.90 -5.67
C GLU A 232 -5.10 10.70 -5.03
N SER A 233 -6.21 10.93 -4.31
CA SER A 233 -6.99 9.86 -3.70
C SER A 233 -7.58 8.89 -4.75
N LEU A 234 -8.10 9.43 -5.86
CA LEU A 234 -8.63 8.64 -6.97
C LEU A 234 -7.53 7.82 -7.66
N ILE A 235 -6.40 8.45 -7.95
CA ILE A 235 -5.25 7.80 -8.60
C ILE A 235 -4.67 6.71 -7.68
N LYS A 236 -4.62 6.94 -6.35
CA LYS A 236 -4.20 5.93 -5.36
C LYS A 236 -5.12 4.71 -5.38
N LYS A 237 -6.44 4.90 -5.39
CA LYS A 237 -7.41 3.79 -5.51
C LYS A 237 -7.22 2.99 -6.80
N LEU A 238 -7.05 3.67 -7.93
CA LEU A 238 -6.76 3.01 -9.20
C LEU A 238 -5.42 2.26 -9.14
N GLY A 239 -4.42 2.84 -8.47
CA GLY A 239 -3.12 2.22 -8.23
C GLY A 239 -3.21 0.93 -7.43
N VAL A 240 -4.11 0.82 -6.46
CA VAL A 240 -4.37 -0.45 -5.74
C VAL A 240 -4.84 -1.52 -6.71
N ILE A 241 -5.73 -1.20 -7.65
CA ILE A 241 -6.23 -2.13 -8.67
C ILE A 241 -5.09 -2.54 -9.60
N VAL A 242 -4.41 -1.58 -10.23
CA VAL A 242 -3.37 -1.85 -11.24
C VAL A 242 -2.18 -2.63 -10.66
N ASN A 243 -1.78 -2.33 -9.42
CA ASN A 243 -0.61 -2.96 -8.79
C ASN A 243 -0.97 -4.14 -7.88
N TYR A 244 -2.24 -4.56 -7.84
CA TYR A 244 -2.69 -5.57 -6.88
C TYR A 244 -1.92 -6.89 -6.99
N ASN A 245 -1.67 -7.34 -8.23
CA ASN A 245 -0.98 -8.60 -8.47
C ASN A 245 0.48 -8.57 -7.99
N SER A 246 1.20 -7.47 -8.23
CA SER A 246 2.58 -7.34 -7.80
C SER A 246 2.70 -7.17 -6.28
N ILE A 247 1.82 -6.38 -5.67
CA ILE A 247 1.87 -6.07 -4.24
C ILE A 247 1.40 -7.26 -3.39
N TYR A 248 0.27 -7.88 -3.74
CA TYR A 248 -0.38 -8.90 -2.90
C TYR A 248 -0.18 -10.30 -3.45
N LYS A 249 -0.70 -10.61 -4.64
CA LYS A 249 -0.74 -11.97 -5.17
C LYS A 249 0.66 -12.60 -5.24
N SER A 250 1.59 -11.95 -5.94
CA SER A 250 2.97 -12.43 -6.09
C SER A 250 3.71 -12.53 -4.76
N ASN A 251 3.48 -11.57 -3.86
CA ASN A 251 4.10 -11.55 -2.54
C ASN A 251 3.60 -12.71 -1.65
N ILE A 252 2.29 -12.97 -1.66
CA ILE A 252 1.69 -14.12 -0.96
C ILE A 252 2.25 -15.44 -1.51
N PHE A 253 2.34 -15.60 -2.83
CA PHE A 253 2.94 -16.79 -3.44
C PHE A 253 4.41 -16.97 -3.06
N LYS A 254 5.19 -15.88 -3.04
CA LYS A 254 6.60 -15.90 -2.60
C LYS A 254 6.74 -16.47 -1.20
N HIS A 255 5.85 -16.08 -0.27
CA HIS A 255 5.88 -16.56 1.11
C HIS A 255 5.28 -17.97 1.31
N LEU A 256 4.33 -18.37 0.48
CA LEU A 256 3.81 -19.75 0.44
C LEU A 256 4.84 -20.76 -0.10
N ARG A 257 5.91 -20.29 -0.78
CA ARG A 257 7.01 -21.12 -1.28
C ARG A 257 6.51 -22.24 -2.19
N LYS A 258 6.68 -23.50 -1.75
CA LYS A 258 6.34 -24.72 -2.52
C LYS A 258 4.91 -25.20 -2.27
N VAL A 259 4.12 -24.52 -1.42
CA VAL A 259 2.71 -24.83 -1.24
C VAL A 259 1.96 -24.52 -2.53
N ARG A 260 1.21 -25.48 -3.07
CA ARG A 260 0.38 -25.29 -4.26
C ARG A 260 -1.09 -25.33 -3.89
N ILE A 261 -1.83 -24.34 -4.38
CA ILE A 261 -3.28 -24.24 -4.19
C ILE A 261 -3.93 -24.92 -5.41
N GLY A 262 -4.54 -26.09 -5.22
CA GLY A 262 -5.14 -26.86 -6.31
C GLY A 262 -6.53 -26.38 -6.75
N LYS A 263 -7.12 -25.40 -6.04
CA LYS A 263 -8.37 -24.75 -6.43
C LYS A 263 -8.08 -23.41 -7.12
N LYS A 264 -8.82 -23.10 -8.19
CA LYS A 264 -8.79 -21.76 -8.80
C LYS A 264 -9.27 -20.72 -7.78
N ILE A 265 -8.40 -19.77 -7.45
CA ILE A 265 -8.68 -18.68 -6.52
C ILE A 265 -9.00 -17.40 -7.30
N ASN A 266 -10.12 -16.76 -6.96
CA ASN A 266 -10.39 -15.41 -7.43
C ASN A 266 -9.70 -14.41 -6.48
N TRP A 267 -8.50 -13.99 -6.86
CA TRP A 267 -7.68 -13.02 -6.09
C TRP A 267 -8.32 -11.64 -5.99
N TYR A 268 -9.35 -11.35 -6.79
CA TYR A 268 -10.03 -10.06 -6.86
C TYR A 268 -11.41 -10.13 -6.21
N ASN A 269 -11.61 -11.11 -5.31
CA ASN A 269 -12.79 -11.26 -4.49
C ASN A 269 -12.40 -11.42 -3.02
N SER A 270 -12.95 -10.59 -2.14
CA SER A 270 -12.62 -10.60 -0.71
C SER A 270 -12.88 -11.93 0.00
N ASN A 271 -13.96 -12.64 -0.34
CA ASN A 271 -14.32 -13.92 0.29
C ASN A 271 -13.28 -15.02 0.01
N SER A 272 -12.55 -14.91 -1.10
CA SER A 272 -11.47 -15.87 -1.41
C SER A 272 -10.35 -15.80 -0.37
N TYR A 273 -10.12 -14.64 0.24
CA TYR A 273 -9.10 -14.48 1.29
C TYR A 273 -9.50 -15.15 2.59
N ASP A 274 -10.79 -15.20 2.94
CA ASP A 274 -11.24 -15.94 4.12
C ASP A 274 -10.93 -17.43 4.01
N TYR A 275 -11.16 -18.00 2.83
CA TYR A 275 -10.75 -19.35 2.51
C TYR A 275 -9.23 -19.55 2.67
N LEU A 276 -8.43 -18.68 2.05
CA LEU A 276 -6.96 -18.77 2.13
C LEU A 276 -6.45 -18.67 3.56
N ILE A 277 -6.96 -17.71 4.35
CA ILE A 277 -6.59 -17.52 5.76
C ILE A 277 -6.91 -18.78 6.56
N LYS A 278 -8.11 -19.34 6.37
CA LYS A 278 -8.53 -20.59 7.03
C LYS A 278 -7.61 -21.76 6.69
N CYS A 279 -7.21 -21.88 5.42
CA CYS A 279 -6.26 -22.90 4.97
C CYS A 279 -4.89 -22.69 5.64
N VAL A 280 -4.31 -21.49 5.60
CA VAL A 280 -2.99 -21.22 6.21
C VAL A 280 -2.98 -21.50 7.71
N TYR A 281 -4.04 -21.14 8.45
CA TYR A 281 -4.19 -21.55 9.85
C TYR A 281 -4.22 -23.07 10.01
N SER A 282 -4.92 -23.78 9.12
CA SER A 282 -4.98 -25.24 9.16
C SER A 282 -3.59 -25.86 8.95
N ILE A 283 -2.75 -25.29 8.07
CA ILE A 283 -1.36 -25.72 7.90
C ILE A 283 -0.57 -25.52 9.19
N LYS A 284 -0.63 -24.30 9.76
CA LYS A 284 0.05 -23.94 11.02
C LYS A 284 -0.30 -24.93 12.14
N TYR A 285 -1.59 -25.21 12.33
CA TYR A 285 -2.07 -26.08 13.40
C TYR A 285 -1.74 -27.56 13.18
N LEU A 286 -1.67 -28.03 11.93
CA LEU A 286 -1.23 -29.39 11.63
C LEU A 286 0.27 -29.58 11.88
N GLU A 287 1.09 -28.57 11.60
CA GLU A 287 2.51 -28.60 11.93
C GLU A 287 2.72 -28.58 13.45
N GLU A 288 2.01 -27.71 14.17
CA GLU A 288 2.00 -27.68 15.63
C GLU A 288 1.59 -29.03 16.22
N TYR A 289 0.52 -29.64 15.70
CA TYR A 289 0.06 -30.97 16.11
C TYR A 289 1.14 -32.04 15.90
N LYS A 290 1.84 -32.05 14.75
CA LYS A 290 2.93 -33.00 14.49
C LYS A 290 4.07 -32.86 15.50
N ASN A 291 4.47 -31.62 15.80
CA ASN A 291 5.53 -31.33 16.76
C ASN A 291 5.13 -31.79 18.17
N LEU A 292 3.89 -31.50 18.59
CA LEU A 292 3.37 -31.96 19.89
C LEU A 292 3.21 -33.48 19.96
N LYS A 293 2.81 -34.13 18.85
CA LYS A 293 2.73 -35.60 18.78
C LYS A 293 4.10 -36.23 18.99
N ALA A 294 5.13 -35.71 18.31
CA ALA A 294 6.50 -36.19 18.47
C ALA A 294 7.01 -35.97 19.92
N TYR A 295 6.76 -34.79 20.49
CA TYR A 295 7.10 -34.49 21.89
C TYR A 295 6.46 -35.48 22.88
N ILE A 296 5.15 -35.74 22.74
CA ILE A 296 4.44 -36.70 23.60
C ILE A 296 4.96 -38.14 23.41
N GLN A 297 5.32 -38.53 22.18
CA GLN A 297 5.90 -39.85 21.92
C GLN A 297 7.27 -40.02 22.61
N VAL A 298 8.10 -38.98 22.65
CA VAL A 298 9.37 -39.00 23.38
C VAL A 298 9.11 -39.13 24.89
N LEU A 299 8.19 -38.34 25.45
CA LEU A 299 7.82 -38.43 26.87
C LEU A 299 7.32 -39.83 27.25
N LYS A 300 6.47 -40.45 26.43
CA LYS A 300 5.99 -41.83 26.65
C LYS A 300 7.11 -42.86 26.70
N LYS A 301 8.12 -42.71 25.84
CA LYS A 301 9.28 -43.62 25.85
C LYS A 301 10.06 -43.46 27.15
N ILE A 302 10.36 -42.22 27.54
CA ILE A 302 11.11 -41.91 28.76
C ILE A 302 10.39 -42.47 30.00
N SER A 303 9.06 -42.31 30.09
CA SER A 303 8.27 -42.81 31.22
C SER A 303 8.14 -44.33 31.32
N ILE A 304 8.40 -45.06 30.23
CA ILE A 304 8.42 -46.54 30.21
C ILE A 304 9.83 -47.07 30.53
N SER A 305 10.87 -46.26 30.29
CA SER A 305 12.27 -46.62 30.54
C SER A 305 12.80 -46.20 31.92
N CYS A 306 11.97 -45.56 32.75
CA CYS A 306 12.24 -45.27 34.17
C CYS A 306 11.39 -46.22 35.04
#